data_AF-A0A1Y0BLV8-F1
#
_entry.id   AF-A0A1Y0BLV8-F1
#
_cell.length_a   1.000
_cell.length_b   1.000
_cell.length_c   1.000
_cell.angle_alpha   90.00
_cell.angle_beta   90.00
_cell.angle_gamma   90.00
#
_symmetry.space_group_name_H-M   'P 1'
#
loop_
_entity.id
_entity.type
_entity.pdbx_description
1 polymer ?
#
loop_
_entity_poly.entity_id
_entity_poly.type
_entity_poly.pdbx_seq_one_letter_code
_entity_poly.pdbx_strand_id
1 'polypeptide(L)'
;MTRPVNDAGLDLVRTFEGLRTEAYRCPAGVWTIGYGHTGDVQPGQSITAKQAEKMLRDDLAACGEQVEDQIGVPLADCQYAALVSFVFNAGAGSLRSSTLRSSTLRRRLNAGDYECVPSELAKWVKATDPNTGRKVSLAGLVRRCAAEGELWLRDAAQDAFRASPDMPQRVEADEQRTASRVNARAGLRLRSGPGLEHEVLRLLPFGTAVFVEREINSWAAVDLEGDGAIDGFLSLAFLTAAV
;
A
#
# COMPACT_ATOMS: atom_id res chain seq x y z
N MET A 1 22.71 -17.70 10.54
CA MET A 1 23.32 -16.61 9.74
C MET A 1 22.17 -15.78 9.24
N THR A 2 22.16 -14.52 9.62
CA THR A 2 21.12 -13.54 9.30
C THR A 2 21.09 -13.27 7.81
N ARG A 3 19.91 -13.04 7.24
CA ARG A 3 19.76 -12.65 5.84
C ARG A 3 20.55 -11.36 5.55
N PRO A 4 21.35 -11.29 4.48
CA PRO A 4 22.04 -10.04 4.13
C PRO A 4 21.04 -8.99 3.62
N VAL A 5 21.27 -7.73 3.96
CA VAL A 5 20.52 -6.59 3.40
C VAL A 5 20.92 -6.38 1.94
N ASN A 6 19.93 -6.19 1.07
CA ASN A 6 20.17 -5.93 -0.36
C ASN A 6 20.79 -4.55 -0.62
N ASP A 7 21.27 -4.33 -1.84
CA ASP A 7 21.96 -3.07 -2.19
C ASP A 7 21.05 -1.84 -2.05
N ALA A 8 19.75 -1.98 -2.32
CA ALA A 8 18.79 -0.89 -2.13
C ALA A 8 18.70 -0.43 -0.66
N GLY A 9 18.71 -1.36 0.29
CA GLY A 9 18.76 -1.04 1.72
C GLY A 9 20.08 -0.40 2.14
N LEU A 10 21.20 -0.93 1.64
CA LEU A 10 22.52 -0.37 1.92
C LEU A 10 22.64 1.07 1.44
N ASP A 11 22.19 1.35 0.21
CA ASP A 11 22.23 2.69 -0.37
C ASP A 11 21.33 3.67 0.37
N LEU A 12 20.17 3.21 0.85
CA LEU A 12 19.30 4.02 1.69
C LEU A 12 20.02 4.44 2.98
N VAL A 13 20.62 3.48 3.72
CA VAL A 13 21.34 3.79 4.97
C VAL A 13 22.55 4.69 4.70
N ARG A 14 23.34 4.43 3.65
CA ARG A 14 24.48 5.28 3.25
C ARG A 14 24.08 6.72 3.02
N THR A 15 22.94 6.94 2.36
CA THR A 15 22.43 8.27 2.02
C THR A 15 22.06 9.07 3.27
N PHE A 16 21.48 8.43 4.29
CA PHE A 16 21.06 9.11 5.51
C PHE A 16 22.18 9.31 6.54
N GLU A 17 23.12 8.37 6.66
CA GLU A 17 24.21 8.47 7.64
C GLU A 17 25.40 9.30 7.13
N GLY A 18 25.75 9.13 5.86
CA GLY A 18 26.97 9.69 5.28
C GLY A 18 28.25 9.00 5.79
N LEU A 19 29.32 9.07 4.99
CA LEU A 19 30.60 8.45 5.32
C LEU A 19 31.52 9.41 6.09
N ARG A 20 32.04 8.95 7.24
CA ARG A 20 33.13 9.61 7.98
C ARG A 20 34.29 8.64 8.18
N THR A 21 35.41 8.87 7.51
CA THR A 21 36.59 7.99 7.58
C THR A 21 37.46 8.22 8.81
N GLU A 22 37.22 9.30 9.55
CA GLU A 22 37.93 9.65 10.77
C GLU A 22 36.97 9.63 11.96
N ALA A 23 37.42 9.10 13.09
CA ALA A 23 36.62 9.04 14.32
C ALA A 23 36.27 10.45 14.82
N TYR A 24 34.98 10.67 15.12
CA TYR A 24 34.46 11.94 15.65
C TYR A 24 33.56 11.70 16.87
N ARG A 25 33.31 12.75 17.66
CA ARG A 25 32.31 12.71 18.74
C ARG A 25 30.96 13.16 18.19
N CYS A 26 29.94 12.31 18.30
CA CYS A 26 28.58 12.72 17.98
C CYS A 26 28.03 13.71 19.03
N PRO A 27 26.87 14.36 18.81
CA PRO A 27 26.28 15.27 19.80
C PRO A 27 26.00 14.64 21.18
N ALA A 28 25.82 13.31 21.24
CA ALA A 28 25.69 12.57 22.49
C ALA A 28 27.06 12.29 23.17
N GLY A 29 28.15 12.79 22.60
CA GLY A 29 29.50 12.60 23.14
C GLY A 29 30.05 11.20 22.95
N VAL A 30 29.54 10.38 22.02
CA VAL A 30 30.05 9.01 21.76
C VAL A 30 31.00 9.02 20.57
N TRP A 31 32.10 8.26 20.63
CA TRP A 31 33.01 8.09 19.49
C TRP A 31 32.31 7.33 18.37
N THR A 32 32.33 7.90 17.18
CA THR A 32 31.60 7.42 16.00
C THR A 32 32.50 7.44 14.77
N ILE A 33 32.41 6.44 13.89
CA ILE A 33 33.17 6.36 12.64
C ILE A 33 32.35 5.65 11.54
N GLY A 34 32.76 5.78 10.28
CA GLY A 34 32.10 5.14 9.15
C GLY A 34 30.73 5.72 8.89
N TYR A 35 29.73 4.84 8.83
CA TYR A 35 28.31 5.17 8.66
C TYR A 35 27.59 5.12 10.02
N GLY A 36 28.06 5.88 11.01
CA GLY A 36 27.42 5.93 12.33
C GLY A 36 27.79 4.78 13.29
N HIS A 37 28.86 4.04 13.02
CA HIS A 37 29.32 2.94 13.90
C HIS A 37 29.88 3.50 15.21
N THR A 38 29.43 2.99 16.36
CA THR A 38 29.81 3.45 17.70
C THR A 38 30.36 2.36 18.63
N GLY A 39 30.69 1.18 18.11
CA GLY A 39 31.17 0.05 18.91
C GLY A 39 32.58 0.28 19.47
N ASP A 40 33.58 -0.32 18.83
CA ASP A 40 34.96 -0.31 19.30
C ASP A 40 35.77 0.90 18.77
N VAL A 41 35.15 2.09 18.74
CA VAL A 41 35.75 3.28 18.13
C VAL A 41 36.69 4.00 19.10
N GLN A 42 37.93 4.22 18.66
CA GLN A 42 38.96 4.89 19.44
C GLN A 42 39.27 6.31 18.92
N PRO A 43 39.69 7.24 19.79
CA PRO A 43 40.17 8.56 19.37
C PRO A 43 41.33 8.42 18.36
N GLY A 44 41.27 9.19 17.27
CA GLY A 44 42.32 9.19 16.24
C GLY A 44 42.29 7.98 15.29
N GLN A 45 41.32 7.08 15.42
CA GLN A 45 41.12 5.99 14.48
C GLN A 45 40.72 6.54 13.11
N SER A 46 41.29 5.97 12.06
CA SER A 46 40.92 6.21 10.67
C SER A 46 40.68 4.90 9.94
N ILE A 47 39.75 4.92 8.99
CA ILE A 47 39.35 3.75 8.20
C ILE A 47 39.20 4.12 6.73
N THR A 48 39.36 3.14 5.87
CA THR A 48 39.05 3.23 4.44
C THR A 48 37.54 3.13 4.20
N ALA A 49 37.07 3.61 3.05
CA ALA A 49 35.67 3.45 2.64
C ALA A 49 35.24 1.97 2.62
N LYS A 50 36.15 1.06 2.21
CA LYS A 50 35.89 -0.39 2.21
C LYS A 50 35.72 -0.97 3.62
N GLN A 51 36.52 -0.49 4.58
CA GLN A 51 36.36 -0.88 6.00
C GLN A 51 35.05 -0.33 6.56
N ALA A 52 34.69 0.92 6.24
CA ALA A 52 33.41 1.50 6.64
C ALA A 52 32.21 0.72 6.07
N GLU A 53 32.30 0.26 4.82
CA GLU A 53 31.27 -0.58 4.22
C GLU A 53 31.15 -1.94 4.91
N LYS A 54 32.28 -2.56 5.28
CA LYS A 54 32.27 -3.81 6.05
C LYS A 54 31.58 -3.60 7.41
N MET A 55 31.98 -2.54 8.14
CA MET A 55 31.37 -2.20 9.43
C MET A 55 29.87 -1.99 9.29
N LEU A 56 29.43 -1.24 8.27
CA LEU A 56 28.00 -1.05 8.01
C LEU A 56 27.27 -2.37 7.79
N ARG A 57 27.83 -3.30 7.00
CA ARG A 57 27.20 -4.61 6.77
C ARG A 57 27.10 -5.43 8.05
N ASP A 58 28.13 -5.39 8.89
CA ASP A 58 28.13 -6.08 10.19
C ASP A 58 27.08 -5.48 11.14
N ASP A 59 26.98 -4.14 11.21
CA ASP A 59 25.99 -3.45 12.03
C ASP A 59 24.54 -3.72 11.55
N LEU A 60 24.32 -3.73 10.23
CA LEU A 60 23.02 -4.07 9.65
C LEU A 60 22.67 -5.54 9.86
N ALA A 61 23.64 -6.45 9.88
CA ALA A 61 23.40 -7.85 10.21
C ALA A 61 22.89 -8.00 11.66
N ALA A 62 23.48 -7.27 12.61
CA ALA A 62 23.02 -7.26 14.01
C ALA A 62 21.60 -6.65 14.15
N CYS A 63 21.26 -5.65 13.33
CA CYS A 63 19.90 -5.13 13.25
C CYS A 63 18.93 -6.14 12.62
N GLY A 64 19.41 -6.87 11.60
CA GLY A 64 18.70 -7.95 10.92
C GLY A 64 18.27 -9.08 11.85
N GLU A 65 19.13 -9.49 12.77
CA GLU A 65 18.82 -10.53 13.77
C GLU A 65 17.59 -10.12 14.60
N GLN A 66 17.48 -8.84 14.94
CA GLN A 66 16.35 -8.35 15.73
C GLN A 66 15.06 -8.26 14.92
N VAL A 67 15.15 -8.01 13.61
CA VAL A 67 13.99 -8.07 12.72
C VAL A 67 13.50 -9.52 12.65
N GLU A 68 14.40 -10.48 12.41
CA GLU A 68 14.05 -11.91 12.34
C GLU A 68 13.50 -12.44 13.69
N ASP A 69 14.05 -11.98 14.82
CA ASP A 69 13.56 -12.35 16.16
C ASP A 69 12.16 -11.81 16.47
N GLN A 70 11.80 -10.65 15.93
CA GLN A 70 10.52 -9.99 16.25
C GLN A 70 9.43 -10.22 15.19
N ILE A 71 9.80 -10.49 13.94
CA ILE A 71 8.88 -10.65 12.82
C ILE A 71 8.82 -12.12 12.39
N GLY A 72 7.68 -12.76 12.63
CA GLY A 72 7.46 -14.18 12.34
C GLY A 72 6.85 -14.46 10.98
N VAL A 73 6.53 -13.42 10.21
CA VAL A 73 5.94 -13.53 8.86
C VAL A 73 7.02 -13.40 7.78
N PRO A 74 6.85 -14.03 6.60
CA PRO A 74 7.83 -13.92 5.52
C PRO A 74 7.94 -12.48 5.01
N LEU A 75 9.16 -12.03 4.70
CA LEU A 75 9.44 -10.70 4.18
C LEU A 75 10.16 -10.79 2.83
N ALA A 76 9.78 -9.94 1.88
CA ALA A 76 10.57 -9.70 0.67
C ALA A 76 11.91 -9.00 1.00
N ASP A 77 12.85 -8.94 0.04
CA ASP A 77 14.20 -8.41 0.28
C ASP A 77 14.18 -6.93 0.68
N CYS A 78 13.42 -6.11 -0.03
CA CYS A 78 13.25 -4.69 0.25
C CYS A 78 12.40 -4.44 1.51
N GLN A 79 11.42 -5.30 1.80
CA GLN A 79 10.64 -5.24 3.04
C GLN A 79 11.55 -5.48 4.26
N TYR A 80 12.39 -6.53 4.18
CA TYR A 80 13.40 -6.82 5.18
C TYR A 80 14.39 -5.65 5.32
N ALA A 81 14.94 -5.18 4.21
CA ALA A 81 15.89 -4.07 4.19
C ALA A 81 15.33 -2.77 4.81
N ALA A 82 14.05 -2.45 4.55
CA ALA A 82 13.38 -1.28 5.13
C ALA A 82 13.27 -1.39 6.65
N LEU A 83 12.89 -2.55 7.18
CA LEU A 83 12.83 -2.76 8.64
C LEU A 83 14.21 -2.75 9.28
N VAL A 84 15.23 -3.29 8.62
CA VAL A 84 16.60 -3.25 9.11
C VAL A 84 17.12 -1.81 9.17
N SER A 85 16.88 -0.99 8.14
CA SER A 85 17.22 0.44 8.17
C SER A 85 16.51 1.18 9.31
N PHE A 86 15.23 0.87 9.52
CA PHE A 86 14.45 1.46 10.59
C PHE A 86 15.01 1.10 11.97
N VAL A 87 15.36 -0.18 12.20
CA VAL A 87 15.99 -0.63 13.45
C VAL A 87 17.35 0.04 13.65
N PHE A 88 18.14 0.15 12.59
CA PHE A 88 19.43 0.83 12.63
C PHE A 88 19.27 2.31 13.08
N ASN A 89 18.25 3.00 12.57
CA ASN A 89 17.99 4.40 12.94
C ASN A 89 17.42 4.59 14.35
N ALA A 90 16.36 3.84 14.66
CA ALA A 90 15.59 4.01 15.89
C ALA A 90 16.20 3.24 17.07
N GLY A 91 17.21 2.40 16.79
CA GLY A 91 17.92 1.56 17.74
C GLY A 91 17.25 0.21 17.99
N ALA A 92 17.99 -0.67 18.66
CA ALA A 92 17.64 -2.06 18.87
C ALA A 92 16.36 -2.32 19.72
N GLY A 93 15.89 -1.29 20.43
CA GLY A 93 14.64 -1.33 21.18
C GLY A 93 13.40 -1.01 20.36
N SER A 94 13.57 -0.53 19.12
CA SER A 94 12.49 0.06 18.32
C SER A 94 11.45 -0.93 17.83
N LEU A 95 11.77 -2.22 17.71
CA LEU A 95 10.80 -3.29 17.39
C LEU A 95 10.36 -4.10 18.63
N ARG A 96 10.96 -3.85 19.80
CA ARG A 96 10.56 -4.52 21.04
C ARG A 96 9.23 -3.96 21.53
N SER A 97 8.41 -4.81 22.16
CA SER A 97 7.04 -4.43 22.62
C SER A 97 6.99 -3.32 23.68
N SER A 98 8.13 -2.85 24.16
CA SER A 98 8.24 -1.87 25.24
C SER A 98 7.64 -0.51 24.87
N THR A 99 7.43 -0.21 23.59
CA THR A 99 6.67 0.99 23.17
C THR A 99 5.37 0.63 22.48
N LEU A 100 4.32 1.46 22.68
CA LEU A 100 3.00 1.26 22.07
C LEU A 100 3.08 1.21 20.53
N ARG A 101 3.95 2.01 19.91
CA ARG A 101 4.13 2.05 18.45
C ARG A 101 4.80 0.77 17.94
N SER A 102 5.89 0.35 18.58
CA SER A 102 6.59 -0.90 18.28
C SER A 102 5.68 -2.12 18.43
N SER A 103 4.90 -2.14 19.52
CA SER A 103 3.91 -3.19 19.78
C SER A 103 2.82 -3.23 18.71
N THR A 104 2.37 -2.07 18.22
CA THR A 104 1.36 -1.98 17.16
C THR A 104 1.88 -2.45 15.81
N LEU A 105 3.02 -1.92 15.36
CA LEU A 105 3.65 -2.32 14.09
C LEU A 105 3.92 -3.82 14.08
N ARG A 106 4.60 -4.34 15.10
CA ARG A 106 4.95 -5.76 15.19
C ARG A 106 3.71 -6.64 15.23
N ARG A 107 2.71 -6.31 16.05
CA ARG A 107 1.48 -7.09 16.18
C ARG A 107 0.70 -7.15 14.88
N ARG A 108 0.55 -6.02 14.17
CA ARG A 108 -0.16 -5.97 12.90
C ARG A 108 0.59 -6.71 11.80
N LEU A 109 1.89 -6.46 11.66
CA LEU A 109 2.71 -7.15 10.67
C LEU A 109 2.72 -8.67 10.90
N ASN A 110 2.91 -9.14 12.13
CA ASN A 110 2.85 -10.58 12.44
C ASN A 110 1.46 -11.20 12.28
N ALA A 111 0.41 -10.38 12.21
CA ALA A 111 -0.94 -10.83 11.85
C ALA A 111 -1.17 -10.86 10.33
N GLY A 112 -0.14 -10.57 9.52
CA GLY A 112 -0.19 -10.56 8.06
C GLY A 112 -0.63 -9.22 7.45
N ASP A 113 -0.77 -8.16 8.25
CA ASP A 113 -1.09 -6.81 7.75
C ASP A 113 0.19 -6.10 7.29
N TYR A 114 0.67 -6.42 6.09
CA TYR A 114 1.88 -5.80 5.50
C TYR A 114 1.67 -4.32 5.16
N GLU A 115 0.45 -3.95 4.78
CA GLU A 115 0.06 -2.59 4.39
C GLU A 115 0.17 -1.59 5.55
N CYS A 116 0.14 -2.07 6.80
CA CYS A 116 0.30 -1.17 7.95
C CYS A 116 1.69 -0.52 8.01
N VAL A 117 2.73 -1.18 7.51
CA VAL A 117 4.12 -0.85 7.85
C VAL A 117 4.50 0.57 7.47
N PRO A 118 4.25 1.08 6.25
CA PRO A 118 4.57 2.48 5.91
C PRO A 118 3.92 3.49 6.85
N SER A 119 2.64 3.27 7.21
CA SER A 119 1.91 4.16 8.11
C SER A 119 2.42 4.10 9.56
N GLU A 120 2.90 2.95 10.00
CA GLU A 120 3.46 2.76 11.33
C GLU A 120 4.88 3.34 11.42
N LEU A 121 5.70 3.21 10.36
CA LEU A 121 7.02 3.86 10.25
C LEU A 121 6.89 5.39 10.29
N ALA A 122 5.90 5.97 9.61
CA ALA A 122 5.65 7.42 9.60
C ALA A 122 5.37 8.03 10.98
N LYS A 123 5.09 7.20 12.01
CA LYS A 123 4.91 7.67 13.40
C LYS A 123 6.25 7.93 14.13
N TRP A 124 7.38 7.53 13.54
CA TRP A 124 8.73 7.63 14.12
C TRP A 124 9.50 8.88 13.73
N VAL A 125 8.79 9.97 13.44
CA VAL A 125 9.37 11.22 12.94
C VAL A 125 9.71 12.25 14.03
N LYS A 126 9.51 11.90 15.30
CA LYS A 126 9.59 12.84 16.43
C LYS A 126 10.79 12.53 17.33
N ALA A 127 11.55 13.56 17.69
CA ALA A 127 12.59 13.50 18.71
C ALA A 127 12.25 14.46 19.87
N THR A 128 12.81 14.20 21.05
CA THR A 128 12.70 15.11 22.18
C THR A 128 13.71 16.24 22.01
N ASP A 129 13.23 17.48 22.00
CA ASP A 129 14.09 18.66 21.98
C ASP A 129 14.76 18.82 23.36
N PRO A 130 16.12 18.85 23.43
CA PRO A 130 16.84 18.93 24.68
C PRO A 130 16.61 20.24 25.44
N ASN A 131 16.21 21.32 24.75
CA ASN A 131 15.98 22.61 25.37
C ASN A 131 14.57 22.74 25.94
N THR A 132 13.57 22.18 25.25
CA THR A 132 12.16 22.35 25.61
C THR A 132 11.54 21.10 26.27
N GLY A 133 12.20 19.94 26.17
CA GLY A 133 11.70 18.66 26.65
C GLY A 133 10.49 18.12 25.87
N ARG A 134 10.05 18.82 24.81
CA ARG A 134 8.87 18.46 24.01
C ARG A 134 9.27 17.61 22.82
N LYS A 135 8.33 16.77 22.36
CA LYS A 135 8.52 15.99 21.13
C LYS A 135 8.23 16.87 19.92
N VAL A 136 9.24 17.05 19.08
CA VAL A 136 9.17 17.86 17.86
C VAL A 136 9.42 16.96 16.66
N SER A 137 8.66 17.17 15.58
CA SER A 137 8.89 16.47 14.32
C SER A 137 10.17 16.99 13.66
N LEU A 138 11.09 16.09 13.31
CA LEU A 138 12.33 16.44 12.61
C LEU A 138 12.20 16.14 11.13
N ALA A 139 12.47 17.14 10.27
CA ALA A 139 12.37 16.99 8.81
C ALA A 139 13.29 15.87 8.27
N GLY A 140 14.43 15.62 8.91
CA GLY A 140 15.32 14.49 8.58
C GLY A 140 14.64 13.14 8.79
N LEU A 141 13.99 12.95 9.95
CA LEU A 141 13.29 11.70 10.26
C LEU A 141 12.05 11.51 9.37
N VAL A 142 11.33 12.58 9.04
CA VAL A 142 10.22 12.52 8.08
C VAL A 142 10.68 11.96 6.73
N ARG A 143 11.77 12.52 6.18
CA ARG A 143 12.33 12.05 4.90
C ARG A 143 12.81 10.61 4.98
N ARG A 144 13.43 10.21 6.09
CA ARG A 144 13.91 8.84 6.29
C ARG A 144 12.78 7.84 6.36
N CYS A 145 11.78 8.06 7.21
CA CYS A 145 10.64 7.14 7.34
C CYS A 145 9.84 7.04 6.02
N ALA A 146 9.74 8.13 5.26
CA ALA A 146 9.14 8.10 3.93
C ALA A 146 9.94 7.20 2.97
N ALA A 147 11.26 7.38 2.90
CA ALA A 147 12.13 6.55 2.06
C ALA A 147 12.14 5.07 2.48
N GLU A 148 12.06 4.76 3.78
CA GLU A 148 11.92 3.40 4.29
C GLU A 148 10.58 2.79 3.87
N GLY A 149 9.49 3.56 3.92
CA GLY A 149 8.17 3.15 3.42
C GLY A 149 8.15 2.93 1.91
N GLU A 150 8.83 3.77 1.12
CA GLU A 150 8.99 3.59 -0.32
C GLU A 150 9.79 2.33 -0.65
N LEU A 151 10.89 2.08 0.10
CA LEU A 151 11.68 0.86 -0.05
C LEU A 151 10.83 -0.38 0.25
N TRP A 152 10.03 -0.36 1.33
CA TRP A 152 9.12 -1.45 1.67
C TRP A 152 8.18 -1.83 0.52
N LEU A 153 7.66 -0.83 -0.19
CA LEU A 153 6.73 -1.02 -1.31
C LEU A 153 7.41 -1.46 -2.62
N ARG A 154 8.74 -1.43 -2.70
CA ARG A 154 9.50 -1.72 -3.93
C ARG A 154 9.35 -3.16 -4.42
N ASP A 155 9.29 -4.12 -3.49
CA ASP A 155 9.13 -5.55 -3.82
C ASP A 155 7.66 -5.99 -3.81
N ALA A 156 6.77 -5.29 -3.09
CA ALA A 156 5.32 -5.45 -3.28
C ALA A 156 4.93 -5.13 -4.73
N ALA A 157 5.69 -4.27 -5.41
CA ALA A 157 5.54 -4.02 -6.83
C ALA A 157 5.97 -5.20 -7.73
N GLN A 158 6.67 -6.21 -7.20
CA GLN A 158 7.12 -7.45 -7.84
C GLN A 158 6.35 -8.69 -7.34
N ASP A 159 5.23 -8.48 -6.64
CA ASP A 159 4.36 -9.58 -6.21
C ASP A 159 3.95 -10.47 -7.38
N ALA A 160 3.79 -11.76 -7.09
CA ALA A 160 3.30 -12.78 -8.01
C ALA A 160 1.97 -12.39 -8.70
N PHE A 161 1.25 -11.40 -8.18
CA PHE A 161 0.08 -10.78 -8.78
C PHE A 161 0.37 -10.00 -10.08
N ARG A 162 1.53 -9.34 -10.21
CA ARG A 162 1.97 -8.66 -11.46
C ARG A 162 2.74 -9.59 -12.40
N ALA A 163 3.40 -10.60 -11.85
CA ALA A 163 4.10 -11.63 -12.62
C ALA A 163 3.16 -12.73 -13.13
N SER A 164 1.91 -12.76 -12.65
CA SER A 164 0.87 -13.60 -13.21
C SER A 164 0.50 -13.06 -14.61
N PRO A 165 0.55 -13.89 -15.67
CA PRO A 165 -0.05 -13.52 -16.96
C PRO A 165 -1.58 -13.36 -16.82
N ASP A 166 -2.14 -13.83 -15.70
CA ASP A 166 -3.51 -13.61 -15.26
C ASP A 166 -3.64 -12.20 -14.64
N MET A 167 -3.38 -11.19 -15.46
CA MET A 167 -3.94 -9.86 -15.24
C MET A 167 -5.32 -9.85 -15.91
N PRO A 168 -6.44 -9.88 -15.16
CA PRO A 168 -7.69 -9.37 -15.69
C PRO A 168 -7.59 -7.84 -15.74
N GLN A 169 -6.76 -7.30 -16.64
CA GLN A 169 -6.84 -5.89 -17.06
C GLN A 169 -8.07 -5.63 -17.94
N ARG A 170 -8.82 -6.68 -18.28
CA ARG A 170 -10.16 -6.54 -18.82
C ARG A 170 -11.12 -6.53 -17.63
N VAL A 171 -11.68 -5.36 -17.34
CA VAL A 171 -13.06 -5.33 -16.84
C VAL A 171 -13.82 -6.14 -17.88
N GLU A 172 -14.20 -7.38 -17.57
CA GLU A 172 -15.28 -8.03 -18.31
C GLU A 172 -16.45 -7.07 -18.12
N ALA A 173 -16.71 -6.26 -19.16
CA ALA A 173 -17.92 -5.48 -19.22
C ALA A 173 -19.03 -6.47 -18.92
N ASP A 174 -19.80 -6.19 -17.87
CA ASP A 174 -21.01 -6.93 -17.50
C ASP A 174 -21.61 -7.50 -18.77
N GLU A 175 -21.63 -8.83 -18.83
CA GLU A 175 -21.99 -9.61 -20.00
C GLU A 175 -23.23 -8.99 -20.66
N GLN A 176 -23.05 -8.45 -21.87
CA GLN A 176 -24.10 -8.09 -22.83
C GLN A 176 -25.35 -7.44 -22.23
N ARG A 177 -25.21 -6.20 -21.72
CA ARG A 177 -26.37 -5.30 -21.62
C ARG A 177 -26.98 -5.14 -23.00
N THR A 178 -28.14 -5.78 -23.21
CA THR A 178 -28.81 -5.77 -24.50
C THR A 178 -29.62 -4.49 -24.60
N ALA A 179 -29.00 -3.45 -25.18
CA ALA A 179 -29.72 -2.24 -25.51
C ALA A 179 -30.86 -2.58 -26.46
N SER A 180 -32.08 -2.23 -26.06
CA SER A 180 -33.29 -2.38 -26.86
C SER A 180 -33.90 -1.01 -27.13
N ARG A 181 -34.74 -0.92 -28.17
CA ARG A 181 -35.50 0.29 -28.49
C ARG A 181 -36.98 0.02 -28.46
N VAL A 182 -37.73 1.03 -28.04
CA VAL A 182 -39.19 1.02 -28.10
C VAL A 182 -39.65 1.03 -29.56
N ASN A 183 -40.28 -0.06 -30.01
CA ASN A 183 -40.83 -0.24 -31.36
C ASN A 183 -42.37 -0.07 -31.40
N ALA A 184 -42.90 0.82 -30.56
CA ALA A 184 -44.31 1.20 -30.56
C ALA A 184 -44.46 2.62 -31.11
N ARG A 185 -45.13 2.80 -32.26
CA ARG A 185 -45.29 4.12 -32.91
C ARG A 185 -45.96 5.18 -32.02
N ALA A 186 -46.89 4.76 -31.15
CA ALA A 186 -47.60 5.63 -30.21
C ALA A 186 -46.86 5.81 -28.86
N GLY A 187 -45.67 5.23 -28.72
CA GLY A 187 -44.95 5.10 -27.45
C GLY A 187 -45.38 3.87 -26.64
N LEU A 188 -44.55 3.49 -25.67
CA LEU A 188 -44.73 2.32 -24.81
C LEU A 188 -44.80 2.73 -23.34
N ARG A 189 -45.74 2.15 -22.59
CA ARG A 189 -45.98 2.51 -21.18
C ARG A 189 -45.03 1.74 -20.27
N LEU A 190 -44.20 2.46 -19.54
CA LEU A 190 -43.40 1.96 -18.43
C LEU A 190 -44.30 1.79 -17.20
N ARG A 191 -44.25 0.61 -16.59
CA ARG A 191 -45.09 0.26 -15.44
C ARG A 191 -44.26 -0.10 -14.21
N SER A 192 -44.89 -0.03 -13.04
CA SER A 192 -44.23 -0.40 -11.77
C SER A 192 -44.03 -1.91 -11.58
N GLY A 193 -44.66 -2.76 -12.40
CA GLY A 193 -44.53 -4.21 -12.33
C GLY A 193 -44.88 -4.92 -13.64
N PRO A 194 -44.59 -6.24 -13.73
CA PRO A 194 -44.73 -7.05 -14.95
C PRO A 194 -46.19 -7.46 -15.20
N GLY A 195 -47.01 -6.55 -15.72
CA GLY A 195 -48.41 -6.82 -16.01
C GLY A 195 -49.21 -5.57 -16.38
N LEU A 196 -50.43 -5.75 -16.89
CA LEU A 196 -51.32 -4.65 -17.28
C LEU A 196 -52.04 -4.01 -16.09
N GLU A 197 -52.11 -4.74 -14.98
CA GLU A 197 -52.68 -4.38 -13.68
C GLU A 197 -51.81 -3.39 -12.89
N HIS A 198 -50.51 -3.30 -13.22
CA HIS A 198 -49.58 -2.41 -12.54
C HIS A 198 -49.71 -0.96 -13.02
N GLU A 199 -49.46 -0.01 -12.13
CA GLU A 199 -49.53 1.42 -12.40
C GLU A 199 -48.59 1.84 -13.53
N VAL A 200 -49.05 2.77 -14.38
CA VAL A 200 -48.23 3.36 -15.45
C VAL A 200 -47.43 4.52 -14.88
N LEU A 201 -46.11 4.36 -14.85
CA LEU A 201 -45.16 5.38 -14.35
C LEU A 201 -44.94 6.48 -15.38
N ARG A 202 -44.71 6.10 -16.65
CA ARG A 202 -44.49 7.05 -17.76
C ARG A 202 -44.73 6.42 -19.13
N LEU A 203 -44.87 7.25 -20.15
CA LEU A 203 -44.91 6.84 -21.55
C LEU A 203 -43.54 7.13 -22.20
N LEU A 204 -42.91 6.12 -22.77
CA LEU A 204 -41.65 6.22 -23.50
C LEU A 204 -41.93 6.38 -25.01
N PRO A 205 -41.39 7.41 -25.68
CA PRO A 205 -41.55 7.60 -27.13
C PRO A 205 -41.00 6.45 -27.98
N PHE A 206 -41.42 6.40 -29.24
CA PHE A 206 -40.84 5.51 -30.24
C PHE A 206 -39.33 5.77 -30.39
N GLY A 207 -38.54 4.68 -30.46
CA GLY A 207 -37.09 4.75 -30.65
C GLY A 207 -36.26 5.02 -29.39
N THR A 208 -36.90 5.28 -28.24
CA THR A 208 -36.22 5.41 -26.94
C THR A 208 -35.39 4.17 -26.65
N ALA A 209 -34.10 4.38 -26.35
CA ALA A 209 -33.19 3.33 -25.94
C ALA A 209 -33.45 2.96 -24.48
N VAL A 210 -33.44 1.67 -24.19
CA VAL A 210 -33.61 1.11 -22.84
C VAL A 210 -32.66 -0.06 -22.68
N PHE A 211 -32.15 -0.25 -21.46
CA PHE A 211 -31.33 -1.41 -21.13
C PHE A 211 -32.22 -2.47 -20.49
N VAL A 212 -32.26 -3.66 -21.08
CA VAL A 212 -33.02 -4.78 -20.52
C VAL A 212 -32.13 -5.54 -19.55
N GLU A 213 -32.49 -5.48 -18.27
CA GLU A 213 -31.72 -6.11 -17.19
C GLU A 213 -32.20 -7.54 -16.91
N ARG A 214 -33.52 -7.78 -17.02
CA ARG A 214 -34.11 -9.12 -16.87
C ARG A 214 -35.48 -9.24 -17.52
N GLU A 215 -35.84 -10.45 -17.92
CA GLU A 215 -37.16 -10.77 -18.50
C GLU A 215 -38.00 -11.61 -17.54
N ILE A 216 -39.26 -11.24 -17.36
CA ILE A 216 -40.22 -11.93 -16.50
C ILE A 216 -41.58 -11.95 -17.21
N ASN A 217 -42.10 -13.15 -17.54
CA ASN A 217 -43.47 -13.34 -18.05
C ASN A 217 -43.86 -12.43 -19.24
N SER A 218 -42.99 -12.31 -20.26
CA SER A 218 -43.17 -11.43 -21.43
C SER A 218 -43.03 -9.92 -21.16
N TRP A 219 -42.50 -9.55 -20.00
CA TRP A 219 -42.12 -8.18 -19.64
C TRP A 219 -40.61 -8.09 -19.42
N ALA A 220 -40.02 -6.96 -19.79
CA ALA A 220 -38.63 -6.63 -19.53
C ALA A 220 -38.57 -5.62 -18.38
N ALA A 221 -37.80 -5.93 -17.34
CA ALA A 221 -37.35 -4.94 -16.37
C ALA A 221 -36.27 -4.09 -17.05
N VAL A 222 -36.48 -2.78 -17.05
CA VAL A 222 -35.64 -1.85 -17.81
C VAL A 222 -35.04 -0.77 -16.93
N ASP A 223 -33.83 -0.40 -17.31
CA ASP A 223 -33.08 0.76 -16.85
C ASP A 223 -33.00 1.77 -18.00
N LEU A 224 -33.40 3.00 -17.74
CA LEU A 224 -33.39 4.10 -18.70
C LEU A 224 -32.09 4.91 -18.68
N GLU A 225 -31.38 4.92 -17.56
CA GLU A 225 -30.19 5.75 -17.31
C GLU A 225 -28.89 4.95 -17.48
N GLY A 226 -28.96 3.62 -17.44
CA GLY A 226 -27.83 2.71 -17.55
C GLY A 226 -26.99 2.61 -16.29
N ASP A 227 -27.51 3.06 -15.15
CA ASP A 227 -26.83 3.08 -13.85
C ASP A 227 -27.05 1.81 -13.01
N GLY A 228 -27.85 0.87 -13.52
CA GLY A 228 -28.19 -0.41 -12.89
C GLY A 228 -29.46 -0.34 -12.01
N ALA A 229 -30.13 0.81 -11.93
CA ALA A 229 -31.40 0.94 -11.23
C ALA A 229 -32.58 0.63 -12.16
N ILE A 230 -33.51 -0.20 -11.69
CA ILE A 230 -34.70 -0.55 -12.48
C ILE A 230 -35.74 0.57 -12.34
N ASP A 231 -35.97 1.29 -13.44
CA ASP A 231 -37.00 2.32 -13.54
C ASP A 231 -38.41 1.74 -13.68
N GLY A 232 -38.54 0.52 -14.21
CA GLY A 232 -39.82 -0.17 -14.31
C GLY A 232 -39.82 -1.30 -15.32
N PHE A 233 -41.02 -1.65 -15.78
CA PHE A 233 -41.29 -2.77 -16.67
C PHE A 233 -41.95 -2.33 -17.98
N LEU A 234 -41.49 -2.91 -19.10
CA LEU A 234 -42.03 -2.73 -20.44
C LEU A 234 -42.45 -4.07 -21.05
N SER A 235 -43.42 -4.05 -21.96
CA SER A 235 -43.82 -5.26 -22.68
C SER A 235 -42.76 -5.62 -23.73
N LEU A 236 -42.25 -6.85 -23.65
CA LEU A 236 -41.16 -7.34 -24.49
C LEU A 236 -41.52 -7.40 -25.98
N ALA A 237 -42.79 -7.64 -26.29
CA ALA A 237 -43.31 -7.67 -27.66
C ALA A 237 -43.15 -6.34 -28.42
N PHE A 238 -42.93 -5.23 -27.71
CA PHE A 238 -42.74 -3.90 -28.29
C PHE A 238 -41.32 -3.37 -28.15
N LEU A 239 -40.37 -4.24 -27.78
CA LEU A 239 -38.95 -3.94 -27.78
C LEU A 239 -38.29 -4.59 -29.00
N THR A 240 -37.28 -3.94 -29.54
CA THR A 240 -36.45 -4.50 -30.61
C THR A 240 -35.00 -4.28 -30.24
N ALA A 241 -34.17 -5.33 -30.34
CA ALA A 241 -32.75 -5.23 -30.06
C ALA A 241 -32.10 -4.12 -30.91
N ALA A 242 -31.28 -3.28 -30.29
CA ALA A 242 -30.45 -2.34 -31.02
C ALA A 242 -29.33 -3.12 -31.73
N VAL A 243 -29.28 -3.03 -33.06
CA VAL A 243 -28.16 -3.53 -33.88
C VAL A 243 -26.94 -2.63 -33.68
#